data_AF-T1DPC1-F1
#
_entry.id   AF-T1DPC1-F1
#
_cell.length_a   1.000
_cell.length_b   1.000
_cell.length_c   1.000
_cell.angle_alpha   90.00
_cell.angle_beta   90.00
_cell.angle_gamma   90.00
#
_symmetry.space_group_name_H-M   'P 1'
#
loop_
_entity.id
_entity.type
_entity.pdbx_description
1 polymer ?
#
loop_
_entity_poly.entity_id
_entity_poly.type
_entity_poly.pdbx_seq_one_letter_code
_entity_poly.pdbx_strand_id
1 'polypeptide(L)'
;MGGISSGDVRLHALALLLLAVGWAGAVSHCPALYLRYSNRHTFCQSKNDKCQIKRSGVTLDERDTILELHNSIRNEIALGKDASGKRLPHAGNMLEMEWDEELAQVAQKLADRCIFNHDCDECRKVENFDVGQNLYTATVTATKPPHPSWKDAIQAWYSEVHRFSNDLINPFTSDDATGHFTQMVWSNTWKIGCGFVSYEKRKDSWTQLYVCNYGPGGNVDDDEMYMIAQACSKCPGNTCCGMHCKKRKSPSYVGLCKVLNEKGPDYDEGDFSHFVFNCDFKTESTSDCQIHVDGTNKWQTRQVVSGVYKTVVLNGGESTTLKFTSHIQSKDGFCLTIAFRKGPNVAGAKNANEFSVQLERKGATKPLNFQLDSEGSDWLPYSIGIPMKQPMQISLKFGVPKGAPTQYLDVKYVRARPGLCS
;
A
#
# COMPACT_ATOMS: atom_id res chain seq x y z
N MET A 1 -33.76 57.03 18.45
CA MET A 1 -32.90 56.88 19.63
C MET A 1 -33.03 55.45 20.13
N GLY A 2 -31.90 54.78 20.38
CA GLY A 2 -31.81 53.37 20.77
C GLY A 2 -31.84 52.44 19.55
N GLY A 3 -30.85 51.63 19.25
CA GLY A 3 -29.67 51.20 19.99
C GLY A 3 -29.37 49.79 19.50
N ILE A 4 -28.51 49.67 18.48
CA ILE A 4 -28.06 48.37 17.95
C ILE A 4 -26.82 47.99 18.75
N SER A 5 -26.94 46.94 19.57
CA SER A 5 -25.79 46.22 20.12
C SER A 5 -26.23 44.82 20.53
N SER A 6 -25.59 43.80 19.93
CA SER A 6 -24.89 42.71 20.61
C SER A 6 -24.90 41.45 19.74
N GLY A 7 -23.74 40.79 19.66
CA GLY A 7 -23.65 39.40 19.24
C GLY A 7 -22.55 39.12 18.21
N ASP A 8 -21.29 39.28 18.63
CA ASP A 8 -20.11 38.76 17.93
C ASP A 8 -20.25 37.26 17.61
N VAL A 9 -20.46 36.94 16.33
CA VAL A 9 -20.27 35.58 15.80
C VAL A 9 -18.80 35.44 15.42
N ARG A 10 -18.00 34.84 16.30
CA ARG A 10 -16.61 34.44 16.00
C ARG A 10 -16.60 33.33 14.95
N LEU A 11 -16.60 33.72 13.68
CA LEU A 11 -16.28 32.85 12.56
C LEU A 11 -14.82 32.40 12.70
N HIS A 12 -14.60 31.16 13.14
CA HIS A 12 -13.29 30.53 13.06
C HIS A 12 -13.02 30.17 11.60
N ALA A 13 -12.46 31.13 10.86
CA ALA A 13 -11.87 30.86 9.56
C ALA A 13 -10.62 30.02 9.78
N LEU A 14 -10.74 28.70 9.62
CA LEU A 14 -9.59 27.82 9.41
C LEU A 14 -8.90 28.27 8.12
N ALA A 15 -7.74 28.91 8.28
CA ALA A 15 -6.84 29.19 7.18
C ALA A 15 -6.31 27.86 6.63
N LEU A 16 -6.96 27.36 5.57
CA LEU A 16 -6.38 26.38 4.67
C LEU A 16 -5.15 27.04 4.03
N LEU A 17 -3.96 26.68 4.49
CA LEU A 17 -2.73 26.90 3.74
C LEU A 17 -2.80 26.05 2.46
N LEU A 18 -3.47 26.60 1.44
CA LEU A 18 -3.27 26.22 0.07
C LEU A 18 -1.87 26.68 -0.30
N LEU A 19 -0.90 25.77 -0.20
CA LEU A 19 0.35 25.90 -0.94
C LEU A 19 -0.01 25.83 -2.42
N ALA A 20 -0.25 27.00 -3.02
CA ALA A 20 -0.22 27.18 -4.45
C ALA A 20 1.22 26.91 -4.90
N VAL A 21 1.53 25.66 -5.26
CA VAL A 21 2.77 25.32 -5.94
C VAL A 21 2.62 25.84 -7.37
N GLY A 22 3.25 26.99 -7.62
CA GLY A 22 3.43 27.49 -8.97
C GLY A 22 4.11 26.43 -9.83
N TRP A 23 3.51 26.13 -10.98
CA TRP A 23 4.10 25.31 -12.03
C TRP A 23 5.29 26.05 -12.64
N ALA A 24 6.46 25.87 -12.04
CA ALA A 24 7.75 25.95 -12.70
C ALA A 24 8.34 24.54 -12.64
N GLY A 25 8.65 23.95 -13.80
CA GLY A 25 9.00 22.53 -13.95
C GLY A 25 9.98 22.03 -12.88
N ALA A 26 9.45 21.32 -11.89
CA ALA A 26 10.26 20.65 -10.89
C ALA A 26 10.87 19.41 -11.58
N VAL A 27 12.20 19.39 -11.69
CA VAL A 27 12.91 18.13 -11.90
C VAL A 27 12.53 17.23 -10.73
N SER A 28 11.72 16.20 -10.97
CA SER A 28 11.30 15.27 -9.93
C SER A 28 12.55 14.54 -9.41
N HIS A 29 13.12 15.02 -8.30
CA HIS A 29 14.18 14.29 -7.63
C HIS A 29 13.63 12.94 -7.18
N CYS A 30 14.35 11.86 -7.43
CA CYS A 30 13.95 10.52 -7.02
C CYS A 30 13.80 10.46 -5.48
N PRO A 31 12.60 10.19 -4.94
CA PRO A 31 12.40 10.05 -3.51
C PRO A 31 13.28 8.96 -2.90
N ALA A 32 13.89 9.24 -1.75
CA ALA A 32 14.74 8.29 -1.04
C ALA A 32 14.02 6.97 -0.73
N LEU A 33 12.71 7.02 -0.44
CA LEU A 33 11.88 5.83 -0.22
C LEU A 33 11.95 4.85 -1.40
N TYR A 34 11.79 5.34 -2.63
CA TYR A 34 11.84 4.50 -3.83
C TYR A 34 13.22 3.90 -4.05
N LEU A 35 14.30 4.63 -3.73
CA LEU A 35 15.65 4.08 -3.76
C LEU A 35 15.87 2.97 -2.73
N ARG A 36 15.12 2.94 -1.61
CA ARG A 36 15.17 1.84 -0.64
C ARG A 36 14.63 0.56 -1.23
N TYR A 37 13.54 0.64 -1.99
CA TYR A 37 12.93 -0.52 -2.64
C TYR A 37 13.81 -1.01 -3.80
N SER A 38 14.24 -0.09 -4.67
CA SER A 38 15.08 -0.43 -5.80
C SER A 38 15.92 0.76 -6.26
N ASN A 39 17.20 0.53 -6.50
CA ASN A 39 18.07 1.54 -7.15
C ASN A 39 17.71 1.79 -8.62
N ARG A 40 16.81 0.96 -9.18
CA ARG A 40 16.22 1.11 -10.51
C ARG A 40 14.71 1.32 -10.44
N HIS A 41 14.19 1.81 -9.31
CA HIS A 41 12.76 2.07 -9.15
C HIS A 41 12.20 2.89 -10.32
N THR A 42 11.05 2.49 -10.84
CA THR A 42 10.47 3.00 -12.09
C THR A 42 10.26 4.51 -12.05
N PHE A 43 9.78 5.02 -10.91
CA PHE A 43 9.64 6.48 -10.71
C PHE A 43 10.92 7.27 -10.97
N CYS A 44 12.07 6.66 -10.66
CA CYS A 44 13.39 7.28 -10.71
C CYS A 44 14.06 7.12 -12.06
N GLN A 45 13.47 6.35 -12.98
CA GLN A 45 13.99 6.20 -14.33
C GLN A 45 13.62 7.42 -15.18
N SER A 46 14.55 7.82 -16.04
CA SER A 46 14.29 8.84 -17.07
C SER A 46 13.38 8.29 -18.16
N LYS A 47 12.70 9.19 -18.89
CA LYS A 47 11.99 8.80 -20.12
C LYS A 47 12.95 8.12 -21.11
N ASN A 48 12.43 7.34 -22.03
CA ASN A 48 13.22 6.81 -23.12
C ASN A 48 13.39 7.87 -24.22
N ASP A 49 14.58 8.47 -24.35
CA ASP A 49 14.84 9.54 -25.34
C ASP A 49 14.74 9.07 -26.80
N LYS A 50 14.82 7.76 -27.04
CA LYS A 50 14.59 7.18 -28.38
C LYS A 50 13.11 7.04 -28.69
N CYS A 51 12.23 7.15 -27.70
CA CYS A 51 10.80 7.11 -27.90
C CYS A 51 10.29 8.48 -28.35
N GLN A 52 9.78 8.54 -29.59
CA GLN A 52 9.13 9.73 -30.11
C GLN A 52 7.71 9.84 -29.54
N ILE A 53 7.62 10.21 -28.26
CA ILE A 53 6.37 10.42 -27.56
C ILE A 53 5.64 11.62 -28.17
N LYS A 54 4.38 11.43 -28.52
CA LYS A 54 3.53 12.42 -29.18
C LYS A 54 2.33 12.79 -28.32
N ARG A 55 1.97 11.90 -27.40
CA ARG A 55 1.01 12.13 -26.32
C ARG A 55 1.44 11.32 -25.10
N SER A 56 1.33 11.91 -23.92
CA SER A 56 1.64 11.27 -22.63
C SER A 56 0.70 11.84 -21.56
N GLY A 57 0.48 11.09 -20.49
CA GLY A 57 -0.41 11.46 -19.40
C GLY A 57 -1.84 10.95 -19.60
N VAL A 58 -2.58 10.98 -18.49
CA VAL A 58 -4.00 10.64 -18.41
C VAL A 58 -4.75 11.91 -18.01
N THR A 59 -5.79 12.28 -18.77
CA THR A 59 -6.61 13.46 -18.45
C THR A 59 -7.61 13.15 -17.31
N LEU A 60 -8.25 14.18 -16.75
CA LEU A 60 -9.29 13.98 -15.72
C LEU A 60 -10.50 13.20 -16.26
N ASP A 61 -10.93 13.47 -17.50
CA ASP A 61 -12.03 12.73 -18.14
C ASP A 61 -11.66 11.26 -18.37
N GLU A 62 -10.40 10.99 -18.73
CA GLU A 62 -9.89 9.63 -18.91
C GLU A 62 -9.76 8.90 -17.57
N ARG A 63 -9.29 9.58 -16.53
CA ARG A 63 -9.28 9.06 -15.16
C ARG A 63 -10.69 8.65 -14.72
N ASP A 64 -11.66 9.53 -14.93
CA ASP A 64 -13.05 9.29 -14.52
C ASP A 64 -13.63 8.11 -15.33
N THR A 65 -13.31 8.01 -16.63
CA THR A 65 -13.66 6.86 -17.48
C THR A 65 -13.04 5.55 -16.98
N ILE A 66 -11.76 5.56 -16.59
CA ILE A 66 -11.07 4.37 -16.05
C ILE A 66 -11.76 3.89 -14.78
N LEU A 67 -12.03 4.80 -13.84
CA LEU A 67 -12.72 4.47 -12.59
C LEU A 67 -14.13 3.96 -12.84
N GLU A 68 -14.87 4.58 -13.74
CA GLU A 68 -16.23 4.18 -14.07
C GLU A 68 -16.27 2.75 -14.61
N LEU A 69 -15.41 2.43 -15.58
CA LEU A 69 -15.37 1.11 -16.20
C LEU A 69 -14.95 0.01 -15.20
N HIS A 70 -13.91 0.25 -14.39
CA HIS A 70 -13.48 -0.71 -13.37
C HIS A 70 -14.57 -0.94 -12.32
N ASN A 71 -15.16 0.13 -11.79
CA ASN A 71 -16.18 0.01 -10.75
C ASN A 71 -17.49 -0.58 -11.28
N SER A 72 -17.86 -0.30 -12.54
CA SER A 72 -19.01 -0.95 -13.16
C SER A 72 -18.83 -2.46 -13.27
N ILE A 73 -17.67 -2.92 -13.77
CA ILE A 73 -17.34 -4.35 -13.89
C ILE A 73 -17.35 -5.01 -12.50
N ARG A 74 -16.65 -4.42 -11.52
CA ARG A 74 -16.61 -4.92 -10.15
C ARG A 74 -18.00 -5.02 -9.53
N ASN A 75 -18.85 -4.02 -9.76
CA ASN A 75 -20.23 -4.01 -9.25
C ASN A 75 -21.08 -5.12 -9.88
N GLU A 76 -20.97 -5.34 -11.19
CA GLU A 76 -21.69 -6.42 -11.87
C GLU A 76 -21.28 -7.80 -11.33
N ILE A 77 -19.99 -8.04 -11.14
CA ILE A 77 -19.47 -9.29 -10.58
C ILE A 77 -19.92 -9.47 -9.13
N ALA A 78 -19.82 -8.43 -8.29
CA ALA A 78 -20.29 -8.50 -6.91
C ALA A 78 -21.77 -8.86 -6.82
N LEU A 79 -22.57 -8.36 -7.76
CA LEU A 79 -24.00 -8.66 -7.87
C LEU A 79 -24.31 -10.00 -8.55
N GLY A 80 -23.32 -10.77 -9.01
CA GLY A 80 -23.53 -12.03 -9.75
C GLY A 80 -24.24 -11.80 -11.10
N LYS A 81 -24.07 -10.61 -11.69
CA LYS A 81 -24.73 -10.15 -12.92
C LYS A 81 -23.72 -9.85 -14.03
N ASP A 82 -22.58 -10.52 -14.03
CA ASP A 82 -21.53 -10.28 -15.02
C ASP A 82 -22.05 -10.44 -16.46
N ALA A 83 -21.74 -9.45 -17.30
CA ALA A 83 -22.20 -9.42 -18.70
C ALA A 83 -21.59 -10.52 -19.58
N SER A 84 -20.56 -11.23 -19.08
CA SER A 84 -19.85 -12.28 -19.82
C SER A 84 -20.64 -13.58 -19.96
N GLY A 85 -21.68 -13.77 -19.13
CA GLY A 85 -22.50 -14.99 -19.11
C GLY A 85 -21.88 -16.15 -18.32
N LYS A 86 -20.68 -15.98 -17.76
CA LYS A 86 -20.03 -16.97 -16.87
C LYS A 86 -20.78 -17.17 -15.55
N ARG A 87 -21.53 -16.16 -15.10
CA ARG A 87 -22.27 -16.17 -13.82
C ARG A 87 -21.32 -16.47 -12.66
N LEU A 88 -20.34 -15.61 -12.46
CA LEU A 88 -19.44 -15.73 -11.31
C LEU A 88 -20.24 -15.64 -9.99
N PRO A 89 -19.80 -16.34 -8.92
CA PRO A 89 -20.42 -16.22 -7.61
C PRO A 89 -20.41 -14.77 -7.10
N HIS A 90 -21.41 -14.39 -6.32
CA HIS A 90 -21.47 -13.07 -5.68
C HIS A 90 -20.22 -12.80 -4.82
N ALA A 91 -19.77 -11.55 -4.82
CA ALA A 91 -18.65 -11.09 -3.99
C ALA A 91 -19.17 -10.25 -2.81
N GLY A 92 -18.97 -10.72 -1.58
CA GLY A 92 -19.49 -10.06 -0.39
C GLY A 92 -18.67 -8.86 0.11
N ASN A 93 -17.40 -8.77 -0.29
CA ASN A 93 -16.40 -7.84 0.23
C ASN A 93 -15.75 -6.95 -0.86
N MET A 94 -16.29 -6.93 -2.08
CA MET A 94 -15.70 -6.20 -3.22
C MET A 94 -15.66 -4.69 -2.97
N LEU A 95 -14.47 -4.09 -2.90
CA LEU A 95 -14.33 -2.64 -2.69
C LEU A 95 -14.58 -1.81 -3.96
N GLU A 96 -15.13 -0.61 -3.79
CA GLU A 96 -15.12 0.45 -4.80
C GLU A 96 -13.69 1.00 -4.95
N MET A 97 -13.19 1.04 -6.19
CA MET A 97 -11.89 1.62 -6.52
C MET A 97 -11.94 3.15 -6.53
N GLU A 98 -10.86 3.76 -6.04
CA GLU A 98 -10.58 5.18 -6.07
C GLU A 98 -9.25 5.45 -6.77
N TRP A 99 -9.11 6.64 -7.35
CA TRP A 99 -7.85 7.04 -7.97
C TRP A 99 -6.76 7.28 -6.93
N ASP A 100 -5.54 6.88 -7.25
CA ASP A 100 -4.34 7.15 -6.47
C ASP A 100 -3.25 7.79 -7.34
N GLU A 101 -2.83 9.00 -6.96
CA GLU A 101 -1.87 9.78 -7.73
C GLU A 101 -0.44 9.22 -7.65
N GLU A 102 -0.08 8.52 -6.56
CA GLU A 102 1.24 7.89 -6.42
C GLU A 102 1.35 6.73 -7.42
N LEU A 103 0.33 5.86 -7.46
CA LEU A 103 0.23 4.78 -8.44
C LEU A 103 0.27 5.31 -9.88
N ALA A 104 -0.47 6.38 -10.16
CA ALA A 104 -0.54 6.98 -11.49
C ALA A 104 0.82 7.55 -11.94
N GLN A 105 1.55 8.20 -11.04
CA GLN A 105 2.89 8.72 -11.36
C GLN A 105 3.89 7.59 -11.65
N VAL A 106 3.87 6.51 -10.87
CA VAL A 106 4.73 5.34 -11.14
C VAL A 106 4.35 4.66 -12.45
N ALA A 107 3.05 4.47 -12.72
CA ALA A 107 2.55 3.90 -13.97
C ALA A 107 2.92 4.77 -15.19
N GLN A 108 2.81 6.10 -15.07
CA GLN A 108 3.21 7.02 -16.13
C GLN A 108 4.71 6.97 -16.41
N LYS A 109 5.54 6.85 -15.37
CA LYS A 109 6.98 6.68 -15.51
C LYS A 109 7.33 5.39 -16.26
N LEU A 110 6.58 4.31 -16.06
CA LEU A 110 6.72 3.09 -16.86
C LEU A 110 6.30 3.33 -18.32
N ALA A 111 5.14 3.95 -18.54
CA ALA A 111 4.62 4.24 -19.88
C ALA A 111 5.61 5.08 -20.69
N ASP A 112 6.24 6.10 -20.09
CA ASP A 112 7.23 6.97 -20.73
C ASP A 112 8.53 6.25 -21.17
N ARG A 113 8.71 4.97 -20.80
CA ARG A 113 9.79 4.10 -21.31
C ARG A 113 9.46 3.52 -22.69
N CYS A 114 8.17 3.46 -23.05
CA CYS A 114 7.68 2.90 -24.30
C CYS A 114 8.07 1.44 -24.53
N ILE A 115 8.15 0.66 -23.45
CA ILE A 115 8.46 -0.77 -23.46
C ILE A 115 7.22 -1.49 -22.92
N PHE A 116 6.61 -2.35 -23.74
CA PHE A 116 5.47 -3.18 -23.32
C PHE A 116 6.00 -4.38 -22.55
N ASN A 117 6.33 -4.16 -21.29
CA ASN A 117 6.74 -5.18 -20.34
C ASN A 117 6.46 -4.67 -18.92
N HIS A 118 6.14 -5.58 -18.01
CA HIS A 118 6.10 -5.24 -16.59
C HIS A 118 7.47 -4.75 -16.11
N ASP A 119 7.46 -3.81 -15.17
CA ASP A 119 8.62 -3.55 -14.33
C ASP A 119 8.73 -4.59 -13.19
N CYS A 120 9.86 -4.60 -12.50
CA CYS A 120 10.05 -5.50 -11.37
C CYS A 120 9.15 -5.11 -10.20
N ASP A 121 8.76 -6.05 -9.34
CA ASP A 121 7.85 -5.76 -8.22
C ASP A 121 8.43 -4.69 -7.27
N GLU A 122 9.71 -4.81 -6.91
CA GLU A 122 10.45 -3.79 -6.15
C GLU A 122 10.57 -2.43 -6.87
N CYS A 123 10.42 -2.43 -8.19
CA CYS A 123 10.55 -1.23 -9.02
C CYS A 123 9.27 -0.38 -9.03
N ARG A 124 8.12 -0.96 -8.65
CA ARG A 124 6.82 -0.29 -8.59
C ARG A 124 6.24 -0.14 -7.20
N LYS A 125 6.92 -0.63 -6.16
CA LYS A 125 6.49 -0.54 -4.76
C LYS A 125 6.25 0.92 -4.34
N VAL A 126 5.14 1.16 -3.67
CA VAL A 126 4.82 2.45 -3.04
C VAL A 126 4.87 2.35 -1.52
N GLU A 127 4.59 3.44 -0.81
CA GLU A 127 4.62 3.40 0.66
C GLU A 127 3.45 2.59 1.25
N ASN A 128 2.27 2.72 0.65
CA ASN A 128 1.02 2.30 1.28
C ASN A 128 0.76 0.80 1.21
N PHE A 129 1.19 0.12 0.14
CA PHE A 129 0.86 -1.28 -0.15
C PHE A 129 1.73 -1.82 -1.29
N ASP A 130 1.72 -3.14 -1.46
CA ASP A 130 2.25 -3.79 -2.65
C ASP A 130 1.41 -3.45 -3.89
N VAL A 131 2.01 -3.51 -5.07
CA VAL A 131 1.44 -2.94 -6.30
C VAL A 131 1.30 -3.99 -7.39
N GLY A 132 0.06 -4.24 -7.80
CA GLY A 132 -0.27 -5.00 -8.99
C GLY A 132 -0.21 -4.14 -10.25
N GLN A 133 -0.21 -4.75 -11.44
CA GLN A 133 -0.06 -4.01 -12.69
C GLN A 133 -0.76 -4.70 -13.86
N ASN A 134 -1.49 -3.94 -14.68
CA ASN A 134 -1.99 -4.37 -15.98
C ASN A 134 -1.38 -3.50 -17.08
N LEU A 135 -1.04 -4.12 -18.22
CA LEU A 135 -0.59 -3.41 -19.41
C LEU A 135 -1.48 -3.73 -20.60
N TYR A 136 -1.63 -2.77 -21.50
CA TYR A 136 -2.26 -2.98 -22.78
C TYR A 136 -1.49 -2.20 -23.85
N THR A 137 -1.44 -2.74 -25.07
CA THR A 137 -0.88 -2.03 -26.21
C THR A 137 -1.75 -2.18 -27.45
N ALA A 138 -1.87 -1.09 -28.19
CA ALA A 138 -2.53 -1.06 -29.49
C ALA A 138 -1.64 -0.36 -30.50
N THR A 139 -1.69 -0.79 -31.76
CA THR A 139 -1.09 -0.06 -32.87
C THR A 139 -2.19 0.41 -33.80
N VAL A 140 -2.20 1.71 -34.08
CA VAL A 140 -3.21 2.35 -34.92
C VAL A 140 -2.54 3.06 -36.07
N THR A 141 -3.02 2.82 -37.30
CA THR A 141 -2.57 3.55 -38.49
C THR A 141 -3.50 4.74 -38.71
N ALA A 142 -2.95 5.94 -38.64
CA ALA A 142 -3.70 7.19 -38.80
C ALA A 142 -2.76 8.33 -39.20
N THR A 143 -3.27 9.32 -39.94
CA THR A 143 -2.49 10.52 -40.33
C THR A 143 -2.23 11.48 -39.16
N LYS A 144 -2.89 11.26 -38.03
CA LYS A 144 -2.73 12.02 -36.77
C LYS A 144 -2.74 11.05 -35.59
N PRO A 145 -2.10 11.41 -34.46
CA PRO A 145 -2.14 10.57 -33.26
C PRO A 145 -3.59 10.38 -32.79
N PRO A 146 -4.08 9.14 -32.67
CA PRO A 146 -5.43 8.89 -32.18
C PRO A 146 -5.54 9.17 -30.68
N HIS A 147 -6.76 9.49 -30.26
CA HIS A 147 -7.15 9.51 -28.85
C HIS A 147 -7.00 8.11 -28.22
N PRO A 148 -6.83 8.01 -26.90
CA PRO A 148 -6.68 6.72 -26.26
C PRO A 148 -8.06 6.05 -26.16
N SER A 149 -8.14 4.77 -26.47
CA SER A 149 -9.33 3.97 -26.15
C SER A 149 -9.12 3.21 -24.83
N TRP A 150 -9.37 3.87 -23.70
CA TRP A 150 -9.35 3.22 -22.38
C TRP A 150 -10.41 2.12 -22.27
N LYS A 151 -11.55 2.30 -22.94
CA LYS A 151 -12.60 1.29 -23.02
C LYS A 151 -12.10 -0.01 -23.64
N ASP A 152 -11.37 0.06 -24.75
CA ASP A 152 -10.86 -1.15 -25.40
C ASP A 152 -9.79 -1.84 -24.56
N ALA A 153 -8.90 -1.08 -23.92
CA ALA A 153 -7.88 -1.63 -23.02
C ALA A 153 -8.51 -2.39 -21.83
N ILE A 154 -9.47 -1.76 -21.16
CA ILE A 154 -10.15 -2.34 -19.99
C ILE A 154 -11.05 -3.51 -20.39
N GLN A 155 -11.72 -3.43 -21.55
CA GLN A 155 -12.52 -4.54 -22.06
C GLN A 155 -11.64 -5.73 -22.47
N ALA A 156 -10.44 -5.49 -23.01
CA ALA A 156 -9.50 -6.55 -23.33
C ALA A 156 -9.07 -7.31 -22.07
N TRP A 157 -8.71 -6.60 -21.00
CA TRP A 157 -8.42 -7.21 -19.70
C TRP A 157 -9.63 -7.95 -19.12
N TYR A 158 -10.83 -7.35 -19.16
CA TYR A 158 -12.03 -8.00 -18.65
C TYR A 158 -12.40 -9.27 -19.44
N SER A 159 -12.14 -9.30 -20.75
CA SER A 159 -12.50 -10.44 -21.62
C SER A 159 -11.82 -11.75 -21.23
N GLU A 160 -10.75 -11.71 -20.44
CA GLU A 160 -10.10 -12.91 -19.91
C GLU A 160 -11.02 -13.72 -18.99
N VAL A 161 -12.09 -13.12 -18.45
CA VAL A 161 -13.17 -13.80 -17.71
C VAL A 161 -13.72 -15.03 -18.42
N HIS A 162 -13.74 -15.03 -19.76
CA HIS A 162 -14.22 -16.17 -20.54
C HIS A 162 -13.33 -17.41 -20.40
N ARG A 163 -12.07 -17.23 -20.00
CA ARG A 163 -11.09 -18.30 -19.73
C ARG A 163 -10.96 -18.63 -18.25
N PHE A 164 -11.49 -17.80 -17.36
CA PHE A 164 -11.38 -17.95 -15.91
C PHE A 164 -12.26 -19.08 -15.36
N SER A 165 -11.76 -19.83 -14.38
CA SER A 165 -12.52 -20.87 -13.67
C SER A 165 -12.91 -20.39 -12.27
N ASN A 166 -14.18 -20.57 -11.89
CA ASN A 166 -14.69 -20.15 -10.57
C ASN A 166 -14.01 -20.91 -9.42
N ASP A 167 -13.48 -22.11 -9.67
CA ASP A 167 -12.77 -22.91 -8.66
C ASP A 167 -11.45 -22.25 -8.22
N LEU A 168 -10.95 -21.26 -8.98
CA LEU A 168 -9.75 -20.49 -8.68
C LEU A 168 -10.05 -19.22 -7.86
N ILE A 169 -11.27 -19.05 -7.33
CA ILE A 169 -11.61 -17.88 -6.50
C ILE A 169 -11.02 -18.05 -5.08
N ASN A 170 -11.10 -19.26 -4.54
CA ASN A 170 -10.69 -19.60 -3.18
C ASN A 170 -10.41 -21.11 -3.04
N PRO A 171 -9.15 -21.54 -2.83
CA PRO A 171 -7.94 -20.71 -2.87
C PRO A 171 -7.68 -20.19 -4.30
N PHE A 172 -7.08 -19.01 -4.40
CA PHE A 172 -6.65 -18.47 -5.67
C PHE A 172 -5.42 -19.20 -6.19
N THR A 173 -5.37 -19.40 -7.51
CA THR A 173 -4.17 -19.86 -8.20
C THR A 173 -3.99 -18.99 -9.44
N SER A 174 -2.83 -18.38 -9.54
CA SER A 174 -2.44 -17.55 -10.66
C SER A 174 -2.36 -18.36 -11.95
N ASP A 175 -2.77 -17.72 -13.04
CA ASP A 175 -2.59 -18.24 -14.38
C ASP A 175 -2.26 -17.09 -15.35
N ASP A 176 -1.39 -17.37 -16.32
CA ASP A 176 -0.94 -16.38 -17.31
C ASP A 176 -2.06 -15.90 -18.24
N ALA A 177 -3.19 -16.60 -18.27
CA ALA A 177 -4.30 -16.33 -19.16
C ALA A 177 -5.30 -15.33 -18.57
N THR A 178 -5.43 -15.21 -17.26
CA THR A 178 -6.51 -14.43 -16.63
C THR A 178 -6.05 -13.37 -15.64
N GLY A 179 -4.72 -13.20 -15.49
CA GLY A 179 -4.12 -12.28 -14.54
C GLY A 179 -4.61 -10.83 -14.64
N HIS A 180 -4.96 -10.31 -15.82
CA HIS A 180 -5.48 -8.95 -15.93
C HIS A 180 -6.89 -8.85 -15.39
N PHE A 181 -7.76 -9.81 -15.76
CA PHE A 181 -9.13 -9.89 -15.24
C PHE A 181 -9.14 -10.05 -13.73
N THR A 182 -8.39 -11.02 -13.19
CA THR A 182 -8.38 -11.32 -11.75
C THR A 182 -7.89 -10.12 -10.93
N GLN A 183 -6.90 -9.37 -11.41
CA GLN A 183 -6.46 -8.12 -10.77
C GLN A 183 -7.57 -7.05 -10.77
N MET A 184 -8.32 -6.89 -11.87
CA MET A 184 -9.41 -5.90 -11.91
C MET A 184 -10.49 -6.17 -10.86
N VAL A 185 -10.71 -7.45 -10.53
CA VAL A 185 -11.82 -7.93 -9.69
C VAL A 185 -11.36 -8.45 -8.34
N TRP A 186 -10.11 -8.17 -7.99
CA TRP A 186 -9.54 -8.51 -6.69
C TRP A 186 -10.20 -7.67 -5.59
N SER A 187 -10.84 -8.31 -4.61
CA SER A 187 -11.77 -7.64 -3.69
C SER A 187 -11.12 -6.54 -2.85
N ASN A 188 -9.90 -6.78 -2.38
CA ASN A 188 -9.19 -5.87 -1.48
C ASN A 188 -8.46 -4.74 -2.23
N THR A 189 -8.30 -4.83 -3.56
CA THR A 189 -7.74 -3.78 -4.41
C THR A 189 -8.75 -2.64 -4.56
N TRP A 190 -8.42 -1.46 -4.05
CA TRP A 190 -9.33 -0.31 -4.02
C TRP A 190 -8.67 1.00 -4.44
N LYS A 191 -7.37 0.98 -4.74
CA LYS A 191 -6.65 2.09 -5.35
C LYS A 191 -6.20 1.70 -6.75
N ILE A 192 -6.34 2.62 -7.69
CA ILE A 192 -5.85 2.46 -9.06
C ILE A 192 -5.23 3.78 -9.52
N GLY A 193 -4.11 3.69 -10.23
CA GLY A 193 -3.52 4.84 -10.90
C GLY A 193 -2.88 4.38 -12.20
N CYS A 194 -3.15 5.11 -13.28
CA CYS A 194 -2.74 4.70 -14.61
C CYS A 194 -1.89 5.74 -15.32
N GLY A 195 -1.05 5.26 -16.23
CA GLY A 195 -0.22 6.03 -17.14
C GLY A 195 -0.53 5.66 -18.59
N PHE A 196 -0.30 6.62 -19.48
CA PHE A 196 -0.52 6.45 -20.91
C PHE A 196 0.58 7.11 -21.72
N VAL A 197 0.97 6.46 -22.82
CA VAL A 197 1.79 7.09 -23.86
C VAL A 197 1.31 6.67 -25.24
N SER A 198 1.43 7.59 -26.20
CA SER A 198 1.34 7.31 -27.63
C SER A 198 2.60 7.80 -28.32
N TYR A 199 3.24 6.91 -29.07
CA TYR A 199 4.50 7.20 -29.75
C TYR A 199 4.51 6.61 -31.16
N GLU A 200 5.26 7.27 -32.04
CA GLU A 200 5.31 6.91 -33.45
C GLU A 200 6.52 6.00 -33.72
N LYS A 201 6.28 4.75 -34.15
CA LYS A 201 7.36 3.81 -34.53
C LYS A 201 7.75 3.96 -36.00
N ARG A 202 6.76 4.25 -36.84
CA ARG A 202 6.88 4.51 -38.29
C ARG A 202 5.88 5.60 -38.64
N LYS A 203 6.13 6.31 -39.74
CA LYS A 203 5.23 7.37 -40.23
C LYS A 203 3.77 6.87 -40.24
N ASP A 204 2.88 7.65 -39.63
CA ASP A 204 1.43 7.39 -39.56
C ASP A 204 1.07 6.09 -38.80
N SER A 205 2.00 5.51 -38.02
CA SER A 205 1.81 4.31 -37.21
C SER A 205 2.11 4.60 -35.74
N TRP A 206 1.03 4.64 -34.95
CA TRP A 206 1.02 5.05 -33.55
C TRP A 206 0.91 3.82 -32.67
N THR A 207 1.91 3.58 -31.82
CA THR A 207 1.82 2.60 -30.74
C THR A 207 1.34 3.32 -29.49
N GLN A 208 0.21 2.86 -28.95
CA GLN A 208 -0.34 3.29 -27.68
C GLN A 208 -0.01 2.25 -26.60
N LEU A 209 0.43 2.70 -25.44
CA LEU A 209 0.75 1.89 -24.28
C LEU A 209 -0.02 2.43 -23.08
N TYR A 210 -0.74 1.53 -22.42
CA TYR A 210 -1.56 1.77 -21.25
C TYR A 210 -0.98 0.96 -20.11
N VAL A 211 -0.79 1.59 -18.96
CA VAL A 211 -0.28 0.97 -17.75
C VAL A 211 -1.21 1.35 -16.63
N CYS A 212 -1.77 0.39 -15.89
CA CYS A 212 -2.50 0.66 -14.66
C CYS A 212 -1.80 -0.08 -13.53
N ASN A 213 -1.47 0.65 -12.46
CA ASN A 213 -1.00 0.09 -11.21
C ASN A 213 -2.17 0.02 -10.21
N TYR A 214 -2.19 -1.05 -9.41
CA TYR A 214 -3.30 -1.43 -8.52
C TYR A 214 -2.82 -1.58 -7.09
N GLY A 215 -3.61 -1.10 -6.13
CA GLY A 215 -3.24 -1.02 -4.72
C GLY A 215 -4.37 -1.42 -3.74
N PRO A 216 -4.11 -2.33 -2.79
CA PRO A 216 -3.04 -3.33 -2.82
C PRO A 216 -3.08 -4.18 -4.09
N GLY A 217 -1.93 -4.75 -4.47
CA GLY A 217 -1.83 -5.73 -5.56
C GLY A 217 -2.66 -6.98 -5.28
N GLY A 218 -3.23 -7.54 -6.35
CA GLY A 218 -3.96 -8.81 -6.31
C GLY A 218 -3.13 -9.97 -6.86
N ASN A 219 -3.82 -11.05 -7.23
CA ASN A 219 -3.23 -12.26 -7.82
C ASN A 219 -2.22 -12.97 -6.92
N VAL A 220 -2.47 -12.98 -5.62
CA VAL A 220 -1.62 -13.67 -4.64
C VAL A 220 -2.08 -15.13 -4.54
N ASP A 221 -1.19 -16.06 -4.87
CA ASP A 221 -1.46 -17.50 -4.75
C ASP A 221 -1.85 -17.87 -3.31
N ASP A 222 -2.73 -18.87 -3.18
CA ASP A 222 -3.30 -19.37 -1.93
C ASP A 222 -4.19 -18.38 -1.14
N ASP A 223 -4.25 -17.12 -1.57
CA ASP A 223 -5.15 -16.10 -1.01
C ASP A 223 -6.57 -16.22 -1.62
N GLU A 224 -7.52 -15.37 -1.21
CA GLU A 224 -8.87 -15.36 -1.77
C GLU A 224 -9.09 -14.13 -2.67
N MET A 225 -9.47 -14.35 -3.93
CA MET A 225 -9.73 -13.26 -4.88
C MET A 225 -10.87 -12.36 -4.40
N TYR A 226 -11.97 -12.97 -3.94
CA TYR A 226 -13.04 -12.29 -3.22
C TYR A 226 -13.86 -13.28 -2.38
N MET A 227 -14.45 -12.80 -1.29
CA MET A 227 -15.30 -13.62 -0.42
C MET A 227 -16.62 -13.97 -1.12
N ILE A 228 -16.84 -15.26 -1.38
CA ILE A 228 -18.10 -15.75 -1.96
C ILE A 228 -19.24 -15.57 -0.94
N ALA A 229 -20.03 -14.52 -1.11
CA ALA A 229 -21.16 -14.20 -0.26
C ALA A 229 -22.07 -13.16 -0.94
N GLN A 230 -23.26 -12.93 -0.40
CA GLN A 230 -24.16 -11.88 -0.90
C GLN A 230 -23.44 -10.53 -0.96
N ALA A 231 -23.64 -9.78 -2.04
CA ALA A 231 -23.03 -8.45 -2.22
C ALA A 231 -23.14 -7.59 -0.95
N CYS A 232 -22.03 -6.95 -0.58
CA CYS A 232 -21.85 -6.18 0.66
C CYS A 232 -21.96 -6.92 2.00
N SER A 233 -22.27 -8.22 2.06
CA SER A 233 -22.48 -8.91 3.34
C SER A 233 -21.19 -9.13 4.16
N LYS A 234 -20.03 -8.87 3.55
CA LYS A 234 -18.69 -9.04 4.13
C LYS A 234 -17.81 -7.80 3.94
N CYS A 235 -18.41 -6.62 3.82
CA CYS A 235 -17.63 -5.38 3.75
C CYS A 235 -16.73 -5.22 4.98
N PRO A 236 -15.45 -4.85 4.82
CA PRO A 236 -14.54 -4.64 5.94
C PRO A 236 -14.97 -3.41 6.78
N GLY A 237 -14.41 -3.29 7.97
CA GLY A 237 -14.58 -2.11 8.82
C GLY A 237 -14.18 -0.82 8.09
N ASN A 238 -14.65 0.32 8.59
CA ASN A 238 -14.44 1.63 7.94
C ASN A 238 -14.97 1.73 6.49
N THR A 239 -15.92 0.86 6.11
CA THR A 239 -16.62 0.92 4.83
C THR A 239 -18.14 0.90 5.03
N CYS A 240 -18.89 1.21 3.97
CA CYS A 240 -20.34 1.10 3.90
C CYS A 240 -20.74 0.34 2.63
N CYS A 241 -21.85 -0.40 2.67
CA CYS A 241 -22.43 -0.93 1.44
C CYS A 241 -22.94 0.19 0.54
N GLY A 242 -22.61 0.15 -0.75
CA GLY A 242 -23.07 1.11 -1.77
C GLY A 242 -24.58 1.33 -1.70
N MET A 243 -25.39 0.25 -1.66
CA MET A 243 -26.86 0.32 -1.56
C MET A 243 -27.38 1.17 -0.39
N HIS A 244 -26.61 1.32 0.69
CA HIS A 244 -27.03 2.01 1.91
C HIS A 244 -26.10 3.16 2.33
N CYS A 245 -25.13 3.55 1.50
CA CYS A 245 -24.14 4.53 1.90
C CYS A 245 -24.65 5.97 1.77
N LYS A 246 -24.98 6.60 2.90
CA LYS A 246 -25.59 7.94 2.97
C LYS A 246 -24.64 9.12 2.68
N LYS A 247 -23.32 8.89 2.56
CA LYS A 247 -22.32 9.97 2.56
C LYS A 247 -22.08 10.70 1.23
N ARG A 248 -22.66 10.29 0.09
CA ARG A 248 -22.60 11.03 -1.18
C ARG A 248 -23.88 10.83 -2.02
N LYS A 249 -24.25 11.83 -2.84
CA LYS A 249 -25.44 11.79 -3.72
C LYS A 249 -25.34 10.60 -4.70
N SER A 250 -26.27 9.63 -4.55
CA SER A 250 -26.48 8.38 -5.30
C SER A 250 -25.35 7.35 -5.32
N PRO A 251 -25.63 6.06 -5.03
CA PRO A 251 -24.67 4.99 -5.27
C PRO A 251 -24.77 4.54 -6.73
N SER A 252 -23.78 4.88 -7.56
CA SER A 252 -23.62 4.29 -8.89
C SER A 252 -23.29 2.79 -8.82
N TYR A 253 -22.77 2.30 -7.69
CA TYR A 253 -22.27 0.93 -7.52
C TYR A 253 -22.84 0.28 -6.25
N VAL A 254 -24.08 -0.22 -6.32
CA VAL A 254 -24.84 -0.71 -5.15
C VAL A 254 -24.26 -1.98 -4.51
N GLY A 255 -23.52 -2.79 -5.27
CA GLY A 255 -22.93 -4.05 -4.80
C GLY A 255 -21.54 -3.92 -4.17
N LEU A 256 -20.96 -2.72 -4.17
CA LEU A 256 -19.59 -2.49 -3.71
C LEU A 256 -19.52 -1.96 -2.28
N CYS A 257 -18.44 -2.29 -1.59
CA CYS A 257 -18.05 -1.75 -0.30
C CYS A 257 -17.30 -0.44 -0.53
N LYS A 258 -17.84 0.67 -0.02
CA LYS A 258 -17.27 2.01 -0.19
C LYS A 258 -16.51 2.43 1.05
N VAL A 259 -15.25 2.84 0.88
CA VAL A 259 -14.39 3.34 1.97
C VAL A 259 -14.92 4.68 2.50
N LEU A 260 -14.95 4.85 3.83
CA LEU A 260 -15.60 6.00 4.48
C LEU A 260 -14.69 7.22 4.70
N ASN A 261 -13.36 7.02 4.70
CA ASN A 261 -12.35 8.06 4.91
C ASN A 261 -10.95 7.58 4.47
N GLU A 262 -9.98 8.47 4.56
CA GLU A 262 -8.58 8.30 4.16
C GLU A 262 -7.81 7.18 4.89
N LYS A 263 -8.34 6.63 5.99
CA LYS A 263 -7.69 5.52 6.72
C LYS A 263 -7.78 4.18 6.00
N GLY A 264 -8.56 4.09 4.91
CA GLY A 264 -8.72 2.86 4.15
C GLY A 264 -9.65 1.83 4.84
N PRO A 265 -9.87 0.67 4.21
CA PRO A 265 -10.63 -0.42 4.81
C PRO A 265 -9.92 -0.98 6.05
N ASP A 266 -10.70 -1.25 7.10
CA ASP A 266 -10.23 -1.86 8.34
C ASP A 266 -10.57 -3.35 8.31
N TYR A 267 -9.59 -4.17 7.97
CA TYR A 267 -9.71 -5.62 8.04
C TYR A 267 -9.51 -6.01 9.49
N ASP A 268 -10.50 -6.69 10.07
CA ASP A 268 -10.39 -7.24 11.42
C ASP A 268 -9.13 -8.11 11.50
N GLU A 269 -8.05 -7.62 12.10
CA GLU A 269 -6.77 -8.35 12.17
C GLU A 269 -6.82 -9.53 13.17
N GLY A 270 -8.03 -9.87 13.65
CA GLY A 270 -8.30 -10.95 14.59
C GLY A 270 -8.51 -10.46 16.02
N ASP A 271 -8.90 -11.38 16.90
CA ASP A 271 -9.17 -11.10 18.31
C ASP A 271 -7.90 -10.64 19.06
N PHE A 272 -7.82 -9.34 19.36
CA PHE A 272 -6.73 -8.72 20.11
C PHE A 272 -6.80 -8.96 21.63
N SER A 273 -7.83 -9.64 22.15
CA SER A 273 -8.00 -9.90 23.59
C SER A 273 -6.93 -10.83 24.17
N HIS A 274 -6.11 -11.45 23.31
CA HIS A 274 -5.13 -12.46 23.69
C HIS A 274 -3.69 -11.94 23.86
N PHE A 275 -3.41 -10.65 23.67
CA PHE A 275 -2.06 -10.12 23.85
C PHE A 275 -1.79 -9.69 25.30
N VAL A 276 -0.64 -10.09 25.83
CA VAL A 276 -0.08 -9.57 27.10
C VAL A 276 0.75 -8.29 26.88
N PHE A 277 0.98 -7.94 25.62
CA PHE A 277 1.57 -6.68 25.18
C PHE A 277 1.19 -6.42 23.72
N ASN A 278 0.67 -5.24 23.39
CA ASN A 278 0.37 -4.88 22.01
C ASN A 278 0.71 -3.43 21.73
N CYS A 279 1.69 -3.20 20.86
CA CYS A 279 1.93 -1.91 20.26
C CYS A 279 1.96 -2.00 18.72
N ASP A 280 0.94 -1.46 18.07
CA ASP A 280 0.80 -1.34 16.62
C ASP A 280 0.96 0.09 16.10
N PHE A 281 1.28 1.02 17.01
CA PHE A 281 1.43 2.46 16.77
C PHE A 281 0.19 3.19 16.19
N LYS A 282 -0.93 2.49 15.92
CA LYS A 282 -2.17 3.10 15.40
C LYS A 282 -2.80 4.04 16.42
N THR A 283 -2.72 3.65 17.68
CA THR A 283 -3.14 4.46 18.82
C THR A 283 -1.97 4.56 19.80
N GLU A 284 -1.17 5.63 19.69
CA GLU A 284 -0.14 5.93 20.70
C GLU A 284 -0.73 6.09 22.13
N SER A 285 -2.06 6.06 22.27
CA SER A 285 -2.81 6.07 23.53
C SER A 285 -2.92 4.71 24.24
N THR A 286 -2.47 3.59 23.66
CA THR A 286 -2.33 2.35 24.44
C THR A 286 -1.15 2.50 25.41
N SER A 287 -1.31 2.04 26.65
CA SER A 287 -0.23 2.09 27.66
C SER A 287 1.05 1.40 27.20
N ASP A 288 0.93 0.40 26.32
CA ASP A 288 2.05 -0.42 25.85
C ASP A 288 2.92 0.30 24.81
N CYS A 289 2.35 1.25 24.05
CA CYS A 289 3.07 2.02 23.04
C CYS A 289 3.86 3.21 23.58
N GLN A 290 3.88 3.44 24.89
CA GLN A 290 4.65 4.51 25.50
C GLN A 290 6.15 4.20 25.37
N ILE A 291 6.91 5.09 24.71
CA ILE A 291 8.31 4.87 24.35
C ILE A 291 9.26 5.95 24.88
N HIS A 292 10.48 5.53 25.18
CA HIS A 292 11.64 6.39 25.45
C HIS A 292 12.74 6.08 24.43
N VAL A 293 13.51 7.07 24.00
CA VAL A 293 14.58 6.90 23.01
C VAL A 293 15.91 7.28 23.61
N ASP A 294 16.85 6.33 23.61
CA ASP A 294 18.26 6.56 23.94
C ASP A 294 19.11 6.66 22.67
N GLY A 295 20.16 7.48 22.71
CA GLY A 295 21.08 7.69 21.59
C GLY A 295 20.53 8.65 20.54
N THR A 296 20.76 8.37 19.26
CA THR A 296 20.28 9.20 18.16
C THR A 296 18.74 9.16 18.09
N ASN A 297 18.09 10.30 18.33
CA ASN A 297 16.63 10.40 18.28
C ASN A 297 16.12 10.93 16.93
N LYS A 298 16.09 10.04 15.93
CA LYS A 298 15.58 10.31 14.57
C LYS A 298 14.32 9.51 14.22
N TRP A 299 13.65 8.95 15.22
CA TRP A 299 12.44 8.16 15.00
C TRP A 299 11.30 9.05 14.49
N GLN A 300 10.56 8.55 13.52
CA GLN A 300 9.37 9.19 12.96
C GLN A 300 8.21 8.20 12.96
N THR A 301 7.00 8.70 13.14
CA THR A 301 5.77 7.91 12.92
C THR A 301 5.29 8.16 11.50
N ARG A 302 5.00 7.09 10.76
CA ARG A 302 4.42 7.15 9.41
C ARG A 302 3.02 6.56 9.46
N GLN A 303 2.05 7.37 9.05
CA GLN A 303 0.67 6.95 8.85
C GLN A 303 0.48 6.62 7.37
N VAL A 304 0.12 5.38 7.07
CA VAL A 304 -0.21 4.90 5.73
C VAL A 304 -1.60 4.27 5.74
N VAL A 305 -2.13 3.99 4.55
CA VAL A 305 -3.41 3.29 4.40
C VAL A 305 -3.39 1.93 5.10
N SER A 306 -2.27 1.20 5.04
CA SER A 306 -2.13 -0.13 5.63
C SER A 306 -1.81 -0.14 7.13
N GLY A 307 -1.86 1.02 7.79
CA GLY A 307 -1.66 1.18 9.23
C GLY A 307 -0.62 2.23 9.61
N VAL A 308 0.02 2.04 10.77
CA VAL A 308 1.04 2.95 11.28
C VAL A 308 2.33 2.18 11.51
N TYR A 309 3.45 2.82 11.25
CA TYR A 309 4.76 2.24 11.57
C TYR A 309 5.72 3.32 12.08
N LYS A 310 6.69 2.90 12.90
CA LYS A 310 7.83 3.72 13.31
C LYS A 310 8.98 3.51 12.34
N THR A 311 9.65 4.57 11.92
CA THR A 311 10.83 4.51 11.04
C THR A 311 11.99 5.27 11.63
N VAL A 312 13.20 4.79 11.40
CA VAL A 312 14.43 5.51 11.68
C VAL A 312 15.44 5.29 10.58
N VAL A 313 16.18 6.35 10.24
CA VAL A 313 17.26 6.33 9.25
C VAL A 313 18.53 6.81 9.92
N LEU A 314 19.58 5.98 9.90
CA LEU A 314 20.84 6.23 10.59
C LEU A 314 22.01 6.22 9.62
N ASN A 315 22.94 7.16 9.82
CA ASN A 315 24.22 7.23 9.13
C ASN A 315 25.28 6.38 9.85
N GLY A 316 26.38 6.08 9.17
CA GLY A 316 27.51 5.35 9.76
C GLY A 316 28.06 6.01 11.02
N GLY A 317 28.06 5.25 12.12
CA GLY A 317 28.49 5.67 13.46
C GLY A 317 27.34 6.04 14.40
N GLU A 318 26.10 6.07 13.91
CA GLU A 318 24.92 6.36 14.72
C GLU A 318 24.28 5.09 15.29
N SER A 319 23.62 5.22 16.44
CA SER A 319 22.80 4.16 17.02
C SER A 319 21.65 4.75 17.83
N THR A 320 20.56 4.00 17.92
CA THR A 320 19.36 4.37 18.65
C THR A 320 18.82 3.17 19.40
N THR A 321 18.17 3.40 20.54
CA THR A 321 17.43 2.36 21.26
C THR A 321 16.04 2.90 21.60
N LEU A 322 15.01 2.29 21.02
CA LEU A 322 13.61 2.59 21.31
C LEU A 322 13.13 1.63 22.41
N LYS A 323 12.88 2.18 23.60
CA LYS A 323 12.50 1.44 24.81
C LYS A 323 11.02 1.60 25.09
N PHE A 324 10.30 0.50 25.28
CA PHE A 324 8.91 0.54 25.71
C PHE A 324 8.86 0.66 27.24
N THR A 325 8.02 1.55 27.77
CA THR A 325 7.95 1.77 29.23
C THR A 325 7.18 0.66 29.94
N SER A 326 6.19 0.10 29.28
CA SER A 326 5.39 -1.03 29.77
C SER A 326 6.22 -2.31 29.79
N HIS A 327 5.99 -3.12 30.83
CA HIS A 327 6.67 -4.40 31.02
C HIS A 327 5.74 -5.55 30.63
N ILE A 328 6.27 -6.54 29.91
CA ILE A 328 5.55 -7.78 29.62
C ILE A 328 5.65 -8.70 30.83
N GLN A 329 4.53 -9.33 31.21
CA GLN A 329 4.52 -10.41 32.17
C GLN A 329 3.50 -11.49 31.77
N SER A 330 3.90 -12.76 31.83
CA SER A 330 3.02 -13.90 31.57
C SER A 330 3.39 -15.08 32.49
N LYS A 331 2.39 -15.88 32.88
CA LYS A 331 2.57 -17.05 33.77
C LYS A 331 3.27 -18.22 33.08
N ASP A 332 3.13 -18.32 31.77
CA ASP A 332 3.57 -19.48 30.96
C ASP A 332 4.67 -19.13 29.96
N GLY A 333 5.36 -18.00 30.19
CA GLY A 333 6.19 -17.37 29.17
C GLY A 333 5.34 -16.68 28.11
N PHE A 334 5.98 -16.15 27.08
CA PHE A 334 5.31 -15.42 26.01
C PHE A 334 6.02 -15.59 24.67
N CYS A 335 5.25 -15.45 23.59
CA CYS A 335 5.75 -15.40 22.23
C CYS A 335 5.73 -13.94 21.79
N LEU A 336 6.92 -13.35 21.65
CA LEU A 336 7.11 -11.98 21.18
C LEU A 336 7.21 -11.99 19.66
N THR A 337 6.31 -11.29 18.98
CA THR A 337 6.32 -11.09 17.53
C THR A 337 6.56 -9.64 17.20
N ILE A 338 7.53 -9.39 16.31
CA ILE A 338 7.85 -8.05 15.81
C ILE A 338 7.77 -8.09 14.29
N ALA A 339 6.93 -7.24 13.70
CA ALA A 339 6.94 -7.03 12.25
C ALA A 339 7.81 -5.83 11.91
N PHE A 340 8.85 -6.05 11.13
CA PHE A 340 9.79 -5.01 10.76
C PHE A 340 10.32 -5.24 9.34
N ARG A 341 10.97 -4.21 8.82
CA ARG A 341 11.79 -4.27 7.61
C ARG A 341 13.01 -3.39 7.80
N LYS A 342 14.16 -3.83 7.29
CA LYS A 342 15.43 -3.12 7.49
C LYS A 342 16.38 -3.39 6.34
N GLY A 343 17.33 -2.49 6.17
CA GLY A 343 18.37 -2.65 5.17
C GLY A 343 19.08 -1.34 4.85
N PRO A 344 19.86 -1.33 3.76
CA PRO A 344 20.47 -0.11 3.27
C PRO A 344 19.39 0.89 2.83
N ASN A 345 19.61 2.18 3.06
CA ASN A 345 18.69 3.23 2.63
C ASN A 345 18.67 3.45 1.10
N VAL A 346 19.51 2.71 0.36
CA VAL A 346 19.52 2.58 -1.10
C VAL A 346 19.75 1.10 -1.43
N ALA A 347 18.84 0.49 -2.19
CA ALA A 347 18.93 -0.91 -2.56
C ALA A 347 20.23 -1.23 -3.30
N GLY A 348 20.84 -2.38 -2.97
CA GLY A 348 22.12 -2.82 -3.51
C GLY A 348 23.36 -2.19 -2.85
N ALA A 349 23.21 -1.20 -1.96
CA ALA A 349 24.32 -0.75 -1.12
C ALA A 349 24.66 -1.79 -0.04
N LYS A 350 25.86 -1.68 0.56
CA LYS A 350 26.30 -2.58 1.61
C LYS A 350 25.32 -2.55 2.78
N ASN A 351 24.79 -3.71 3.15
CA ASN A 351 24.11 -3.87 4.43
C ASN A 351 25.15 -4.04 5.55
N ALA A 352 25.02 -3.22 6.58
CA ALA A 352 25.89 -3.26 7.74
C ALA A 352 25.15 -2.93 9.04
N ASN A 353 23.82 -2.91 9.04
CA ASN A 353 23.08 -2.55 10.24
C ASN A 353 23.13 -3.66 11.30
N GLU A 354 23.04 -3.25 12.57
CA GLU A 354 22.90 -4.14 13.71
C GLU A 354 21.53 -3.88 14.34
N PHE A 355 20.59 -4.80 14.16
CA PHE A 355 19.26 -4.72 14.76
C PHE A 355 19.06 -5.85 15.78
N SER A 356 18.72 -5.48 17.01
CA SER A 356 18.48 -6.43 18.08
C SER A 356 17.30 -6.04 18.95
N VAL A 357 16.61 -7.06 19.45
CA VAL A 357 15.60 -6.94 20.49
C VAL A 357 16.27 -7.26 21.82
N GLN A 358 16.12 -6.35 22.76
CA GLN A 358 16.66 -6.47 24.11
C GLN A 358 15.53 -6.64 25.10
N LEU A 359 15.62 -7.68 25.93
CA LEU A 359 14.69 -7.93 27.02
C LEU A 359 15.41 -7.78 28.35
N GLU A 360 15.05 -6.74 29.09
CA GLU A 360 15.64 -6.41 30.39
C GLU A 360 14.74 -6.90 31.52
N ARG A 361 15.30 -7.68 32.44
CA ARG A 361 14.63 -8.07 33.69
C ARG A 361 15.00 -7.08 34.78
N LYS A 362 14.05 -6.77 35.65
CA LYS A 362 14.31 -5.95 36.84
C LYS A 362 15.44 -6.56 37.69
N GLY A 363 16.51 -5.81 37.91
CA GLY A 363 17.67 -6.23 38.71
C GLY A 363 18.70 -7.10 37.97
N ALA A 364 18.53 -7.38 36.68
CA ALA A 364 19.57 -8.05 35.88
C ALA A 364 20.69 -7.07 35.51
N THR A 365 21.93 -7.56 35.46
CA THR A 365 23.10 -6.76 35.08
C THR A 365 23.26 -6.59 33.57
N LYS A 366 22.60 -7.43 32.76
CA LYS A 366 22.61 -7.38 31.29
C LYS A 366 21.26 -7.80 30.70
N PRO A 367 20.82 -7.20 29.57
CA PRO A 367 19.66 -7.66 28.80
C PRO A 367 19.90 -9.04 28.17
N LEU A 368 18.82 -9.77 27.91
CA LEU A 368 18.82 -10.80 26.88
C LEU A 368 18.79 -10.11 25.52
N ASN A 369 19.73 -10.45 24.63
CA ASN A 369 19.86 -9.80 23.32
C ASN A 369 19.58 -10.82 22.22
N PHE A 370 18.60 -10.52 21.38
CA PHE A 370 18.24 -11.32 20.22
C PHE A 370 18.55 -10.50 18.97
N GLN A 371 19.53 -10.95 18.18
CA GLN A 371 19.85 -10.33 16.91
C GLN A 371 18.80 -10.75 15.88
N LEU A 372 18.31 -9.79 15.09
CA LEU A 372 17.32 -10.03 14.05
C LEU A 372 17.99 -9.79 12.70
N ASP A 373 18.32 -10.86 11.99
CA ASP A 373 19.14 -10.79 10.77
C ASP A 373 18.31 -10.73 9.47
N SER A 374 16.98 -10.88 9.51
CA SER A 374 16.15 -10.80 8.31
C SER A 374 16.15 -9.41 7.69
N GLU A 375 16.11 -9.36 6.36
CA GLU A 375 16.32 -8.15 5.56
C GLU A 375 15.35 -8.11 4.39
N GLY A 376 15.04 -6.91 3.91
CA GLY A 376 14.15 -6.71 2.78
C GLY A 376 13.26 -5.49 2.93
N SER A 377 12.52 -5.20 1.87
CA SER A 377 11.49 -4.15 1.82
C SER A 377 10.11 -4.65 2.30
N ASP A 378 9.95 -5.98 2.45
CA ASP A 378 8.74 -6.65 2.91
C ASP A 378 8.62 -6.63 4.43
N TRP A 379 7.38 -6.57 4.92
CA TRP A 379 7.07 -6.68 6.34
C TRP A 379 7.22 -8.12 6.82
N LEU A 380 8.31 -8.41 7.52
CA LEU A 380 8.59 -9.76 8.02
C LEU A 380 8.24 -9.86 9.51
N PRO A 381 7.25 -10.68 9.91
CA PRO A 381 7.01 -10.98 11.31
C PRO A 381 8.09 -11.95 11.80
N TYR A 382 8.79 -11.58 12.87
CA TYR A 382 9.77 -12.43 13.55
C TYR A 382 9.28 -12.75 14.96
N SER A 383 9.22 -14.04 15.29
CA SER A 383 8.66 -14.53 16.56
C SER A 383 9.73 -15.17 17.45
N ILE A 384 9.73 -14.82 18.73
CA ILE A 384 10.70 -15.27 19.73
C ILE A 384 9.95 -15.85 20.94
N GLY A 385 10.18 -17.12 21.23
CA GLY A 385 9.63 -17.78 22.42
C GLY A 385 10.46 -17.45 23.65
N ILE A 386 9.85 -16.80 24.64
CA ILE A 386 10.50 -16.40 25.89
C ILE A 386 9.88 -17.19 27.06
N PRO A 387 10.60 -18.17 27.66
CA PRO A 387 10.06 -19.00 28.74
C PRO A 387 10.03 -18.29 30.10
N MET A 388 10.40 -17.01 30.15
CA MET A 388 10.54 -16.27 31.40
C MET A 388 9.19 -15.75 31.91
N LYS A 389 9.00 -15.81 33.23
CA LYS A 389 7.75 -15.43 33.90
C LYS A 389 7.81 -14.10 34.64
N GLN A 390 9.01 -13.53 34.76
CA GLN A 390 9.24 -12.26 35.44
C GLN A 390 8.89 -11.08 34.52
N PRO A 391 8.53 -9.90 35.06
CA PRO A 391 8.35 -8.71 34.25
C PRO A 391 9.61 -8.38 33.44
N MET A 392 9.45 -8.15 32.14
CA MET A 392 10.53 -7.79 31.23
C MET A 392 10.21 -6.52 30.45
N GLN A 393 11.18 -5.61 30.34
CA GLN A 393 11.09 -4.44 29.49
C GLN A 393 11.65 -4.76 28.10
N ILE A 394 10.95 -4.31 27.04
CA ILE A 394 11.39 -4.48 25.65
C ILE A 394 12.13 -3.23 25.19
N SER A 395 13.26 -3.42 24.50
CA SER A 395 13.95 -2.37 23.77
C SER A 395 14.33 -2.85 22.37
N LEU A 396 14.19 -1.96 21.38
CA LEU A 396 14.62 -2.16 20.01
C LEU A 396 15.90 -1.34 19.78
N LYS A 397 17.03 -2.02 19.69
CA LYS A 397 18.34 -1.37 19.46
C LYS A 397 18.74 -1.51 18.00
N PHE A 398 18.99 -0.38 17.35
CA PHE A 398 19.42 -0.29 15.96
C PHE A 398 20.70 0.54 15.85
N GLY A 399 21.73 -0.01 15.20
CA GLY A 399 23.02 0.64 15.03
C GLY A 399 23.55 0.53 13.61
N VAL A 400 24.36 1.50 13.21
CA VAL A 400 25.07 1.49 11.93
C VAL A 400 26.56 1.74 12.22
N PRO A 401 27.46 0.79 11.93
CA PRO A 401 28.89 0.93 12.16
C PRO A 401 29.48 2.16 11.47
N LYS A 402 30.51 2.75 12.07
CA LYS A 402 31.21 3.91 11.50
C LYS A 402 31.76 3.56 10.11
N GLY A 403 31.50 4.41 9.13
CA GLY A 403 31.93 4.22 7.73
C GLY A 403 31.02 3.35 6.88
N ALA A 404 29.94 2.78 7.43
CA ALA A 404 28.91 2.11 6.64
C ALA A 404 27.97 3.13 5.96
N PRO A 405 27.35 2.77 4.82
CA PRO A 405 26.32 3.61 4.20
C PRO A 405 25.08 3.69 5.08
N THR A 406 24.28 4.73 4.89
CA THR A 406 23.02 4.96 5.61
C THR A 406 22.09 3.74 5.54
N GLN A 407 21.51 3.37 6.69
CA GLN A 407 20.59 2.24 6.84
C GLN A 407 19.25 2.74 7.38
N TYR A 408 18.19 1.97 7.17
CA TYR A 408 16.87 2.22 7.75
C TYR A 408 16.37 1.02 8.54
N LEU A 409 15.47 1.31 9.46
CA LEU A 409 14.64 0.33 10.16
C LEU A 409 13.22 0.89 10.24
N ASP A 410 12.26 0.10 9.76
CA ASP A 410 10.84 0.35 9.95
C ASP A 410 10.24 -0.77 10.82
N VAL A 411 9.39 -0.42 11.77
CA VAL A 411 8.73 -1.35 12.69
C VAL A 411 7.22 -1.10 12.64
N LYS A 412 6.47 -2.11 12.19
CA LYS A 412 5.01 -2.05 12.05
C LYS A 412 4.31 -2.33 13.37
N TYR A 413 4.76 -3.34 14.11
CA TYR A 413 4.21 -3.64 15.43
C TYR A 413 5.19 -4.44 16.29
N VAL A 414 4.95 -4.41 17.60
CA VAL A 414 5.55 -5.27 18.63
C VAL A 414 4.42 -5.86 19.46
N ARG A 415 4.24 -7.18 19.42
CA ARG A 415 3.13 -7.89 20.06
C ARG A 415 3.66 -9.07 20.86
N ALA A 416 3.03 -9.38 21.99
CA ALA A 416 3.33 -10.59 22.73
C ALA A 416 2.06 -11.31 23.17
N ARG A 417 1.97 -12.61 22.85
CA ARG A 417 0.90 -13.50 23.32
C ARG A 417 1.41 -14.41 24.45
N PRO A 418 0.55 -14.85 25.39
CA PRO A 418 0.95 -15.80 26.42
C PRO A 418 1.30 -17.16 25.81
N GLY A 419 2.23 -17.88 26.45
CA GLY A 419 2.75 -19.17 25.98
C GLY A 419 3.90 -19.01 24.97
N LEU A 420 4.62 -20.10 24.67
CA LEU A 420 5.70 -20.10 23.68
C LEU A 420 5.16 -20.03 22.25
N CYS A 421 6.03 -19.67 21.30
CA CYS A 421 5.65 -19.63 19.88
C CYS A 421 5.32 -21.04 19.37
N SER A 422 4.15 -21.18 18.75
CA SER A 422 3.64 -22.40 18.11
C SER A 422 4.07 -22.51 16.66
#